data_AF-A0A7C5CYI6-F1
#
_entry.id   AF-A0A7C5CYI6-F1
#
_cell.length_a   1.000
_cell.length_b   1.000
_cell.length_c   1.000
_cell.angle_alpha   90.00
_cell.angle_beta   90.00
_cell.angle_gamma   90.00
#
_symmetry.space_group_name_H-M   'P 1'
#
loop_
_entity.id
_entity.type
_entity.pdbx_description
1 polymer ?
#
loop_
_entity_poly.entity_id
_entity_poly.type
_entity_poly.pdbx_seq_one_letter_code
_entity_poly.pdbx_strand_id
1 'polypeptide(L)'
;MPDDRPVRDVIVIGGGPAGSSAAEVLSAGGHDVLLLDSNVHPGTPIRCGEAISERTMRLSGLDHQGPWIKGRIEGWRIRSRSGDEIYT
;
A
#
# COMPACT_ATOMS: atom_id res chain seq x y z
N MET A 1 33.39 21.87 3.88
CA MET A 1 32.10 22.46 4.28
C MET A 1 31.63 21.68 5.49
N PRO A 2 31.15 22.32 6.57
CA PRO A 2 30.43 21.63 7.61
C PRO A 2 29.19 20.97 6.98
N ASP A 3 28.86 19.75 7.39
CA ASP A 3 27.67 19.06 6.92
C ASP A 3 26.45 19.68 7.61
N ASP A 4 25.76 20.58 6.90
CA ASP A 4 24.54 21.26 7.33
C ASP A 4 23.26 20.54 6.86
N ARG A 5 23.41 19.31 6.34
CA ARG A 5 22.27 18.53 5.86
C ARG A 5 21.36 18.17 7.04
N PRO A 6 20.05 18.38 6.91
CA PRO A 6 19.12 18.06 7.97
C PRO A 6 19.11 16.55 8.22
N VAL A 7 19.38 16.16 9.47
CA VAL A 7 19.30 14.78 9.94
C VAL A 7 17.83 14.44 10.18
N ARG A 8 17.42 13.23 9.77
CA ARG A 8 16.10 12.65 10.02
C ARG A 8 16.29 11.39 10.86
N ASP A 9 15.32 11.08 11.72
CA ASP A 9 15.33 9.83 12.47
C ASP A 9 15.14 8.62 11.54
N VAL A 10 14.27 8.77 10.54
CA VAL A 10 13.94 7.72 9.58
C VAL A 10 13.79 8.30 8.17
N ILE A 11 14.34 7.58 7.18
CA ILE A 11 14.05 7.82 5.77
C ILE A 11 13.40 6.57 5.18
N VAL A 12 12.19 6.71 4.62
CA VAL A 12 11.45 5.64 3.95
C VAL A 12 11.55 5.85 2.44
N ILE A 13 12.06 4.86 1.71
CA ILE A 13 12.17 4.89 0.25
C ILE A 13 11.07 4.00 -0.36
N GLY A 14 10.14 4.64 -1.07
CA GLY A 14 8.95 4.04 -1.68
C GLY A 14 7.67 4.35 -0.89
N GLY A 15 6.71 5.00 -1.54
CA GLY A 15 5.38 5.37 -1.05
C GLY A 15 4.27 4.43 -1.48
N GLY A 16 4.60 3.18 -1.85
CA GLY A 16 3.61 2.11 -1.99
C GLY A 16 3.03 1.68 -0.63
N PRO A 17 2.08 0.72 -0.61
CA PRO A 17 1.33 0.35 0.60
C PRO A 17 2.21 0.05 1.83
N ALA A 18 3.31 -0.67 1.64
CA ALA A 18 4.21 -0.98 2.75
C ALA A 18 4.94 0.25 3.30
N GLY A 19 5.45 1.11 2.41
CA GLY A 19 6.25 2.26 2.82
C GLY A 19 5.40 3.40 3.37
N SER A 20 4.24 3.68 2.79
CA SER A 20 3.31 4.66 3.35
C SER A 20 2.80 4.24 4.72
N SER A 21 2.44 2.96 4.91
CA SER A 21 2.04 2.44 6.23
C SER A 21 3.19 2.48 7.24
N ALA A 22 4.43 2.16 6.84
CA ALA A 22 5.58 2.24 7.73
C ALA A 22 5.85 3.70 8.16
N ALA A 23 5.81 4.64 7.22
CA ALA A 23 5.99 6.06 7.50
C ALA A 23 4.89 6.60 8.41
N GLU A 24 3.64 6.20 8.21
CA GLU A 24 2.50 6.55 9.05
C GLU A 24 2.71 6.09 10.50
N VAL A 25 3.01 4.80 10.71
CA VAL A 25 3.21 4.23 12.05
C VAL A 25 4.39 4.86 12.77
N LEU A 26 5.52 5.06 12.08
CA LEU A 26 6.73 5.65 12.68
C LEU A 26 6.53 7.14 13.01
N SER A 27 5.84 7.88 12.14
CA SER A 27 5.51 9.29 12.38
C SER A 27 4.54 9.44 13.56
N ALA A 28 3.51 8.58 13.63
CA ALA A 28 2.61 8.53 14.78
C ALA A 28 3.33 8.16 16.11
N GLY A 29 4.45 7.45 16.02
CA GLY A 29 5.35 7.16 17.15
C GLY A 29 6.24 8.33 17.58
N GLY A 30 6.22 9.46 16.86
CA GLY A 30 6.96 10.68 17.21
C GLY A 30 8.33 10.83 16.54
N HIS A 31 8.65 10.03 15.52
CA HIS A 31 9.90 10.15 14.77
C HIS A 31 9.81 11.23 13.67
N ASP A 32 10.93 11.94 13.39
CA ASP A 32 11.06 12.76 12.18
C ASP A 32 11.29 11.86 10.96
N VAL A 33 10.21 11.62 10.21
CA VAL A 33 10.18 10.69 9.08
C VAL A 33 10.14 11.42 7.74
N LEU A 34 11.08 11.12 6.86
CA LEU A 34 11.08 11.53 5.46
C LEU A 34 10.68 10.36 4.56
N LEU A 35 9.53 10.44 3.88
CA LEU A 35 9.15 9.49 2.82
C LEU A 35 9.50 10.07 1.44
N LEU A 36 10.15 9.27 0.62
CA LEU A 36 10.52 9.61 -0.76
C LEU A 36 9.94 8.56 -1.72
N ASP A 37 9.34 8.99 -2.82
CA ASP A 37 8.93 8.12 -3.92
C ASP A 37 9.42 8.70 -5.25
N SER A 38 9.71 7.84 -6.21
CA SER A 38 10.11 8.25 -7.57
C SER A 38 8.95 8.78 -8.40
N ASN A 39 7.72 8.39 -8.06
CA ASN A 39 6.52 8.80 -8.77
C ASN A 39 6.07 10.17 -8.28
N VAL A 40 5.76 11.05 -9.24
CA VAL A 40 5.24 12.40 -8.96
C VAL A 40 3.88 12.34 -8.26
N HIS A 41 3.07 11.34 -8.59
CA HIS A 41 1.76 11.13 -7.99
C HIS A 41 1.72 9.76 -7.30
N PRO A 42 1.40 9.69 -6.00
CA PRO A 42 1.26 8.42 -5.29
C PRO A 42 0.28 7.48 -6.00
N GLY A 43 0.62 6.19 -6.06
CA GLY A 43 -0.21 5.16 -6.68
C GLY A 43 -0.33 5.22 -8.20
N THR A 44 0.41 6.10 -8.89
CA THR A 44 0.34 6.28 -10.34
C THR A 44 1.68 6.01 -11.03
N PRO A 45 1.72 5.20 -12.12
CA PRO A 45 0.62 4.44 -12.70
C PRO A 45 0.27 3.20 -11.85
N ILE A 46 -1.00 2.79 -11.89
CA ILE A 46 -1.45 1.58 -11.21
C ILE A 46 -0.86 0.35 -11.90
N ARG A 47 -0.12 -0.46 -11.15
CA ARG A 47 0.49 -1.73 -11.60
C ARG A 47 0.14 -2.86 -10.63
N CYS A 48 -1.12 -2.92 -10.24
CA CYS A 48 -1.68 -3.90 -9.33
C CYS A 48 -3.02 -4.38 -9.90
N GLY A 49 -3.44 -5.61 -9.56
CA GLY A 49 -4.81 -6.06 -9.79
C GLY A 49 -5.81 -5.52 -8.75
N GLU A 50 -5.32 -4.76 -7.77
CA GLU A 50 -6.07 -3.99 -6.77
C GLU A 50 -6.94 -4.81 -5.80
N ALA A 51 -6.97 -6.13 -5.95
CA ALA A 51 -7.67 -7.01 -5.04
C ALA A 51 -6.92 -7.18 -3.71
N ILE A 52 -7.63 -6.93 -2.62
CA ILE A 52 -7.15 -7.09 -1.25
C ILE A 52 -8.23 -7.78 -0.42
N SER A 53 -7.82 -8.62 0.54
CA SER A 53 -8.79 -9.29 1.43
C SER A 53 -9.37 -8.31 2.45
N GLU A 54 -10.62 -8.54 2.87
CA GLU A 54 -11.23 -7.77 3.97
C GLU A 54 -10.41 -7.87 5.25
N ARG A 55 -9.79 -9.03 5.50
CA ARG A 55 -8.91 -9.23 6.65
C ARG A 55 -7.74 -8.26 6.60
N THR A 56 -7.07 -8.10 5.46
CA THR A 56 -5.94 -7.19 5.32
C THR A 56 -6.36 -5.75 5.53
N MET A 57 -7.48 -5.31 4.94
CA MET A 57 -8.01 -3.96 5.15
C MET A 57 -8.29 -3.65 6.63
N ARG A 58 -8.90 -4.59 7.36
CA ARG A 58 -9.15 -4.44 8.80
C ARG A 58 -7.85 -4.33 9.59
N LEU A 59 -6.87 -5.18 9.29
CA LEU A 59 -5.57 -5.19 9.98
C LEU A 59 -4.72 -3.96 9.68
N SER A 60 -4.86 -3.38 8.49
CA SER A 60 -4.15 -2.16 8.10
C SER A 60 -4.82 -0.89 8.62
N GLY A 61 -5.96 -0.98 9.31
CA GLY A 61 -6.70 0.19 9.79
C GLY A 61 -7.30 1.07 8.69
N LEU A 62 -7.38 0.56 7.46
CA LEU A 62 -7.94 1.30 6.32
C LEU A 62 -9.46 1.30 6.40
N ASP A 63 -10.08 2.43 6.05
CA ASP A 63 -11.54 2.50 5.95
C ASP A 63 -12.06 1.57 4.84
N HIS A 64 -13.08 0.81 5.20
CA HIS A 64 -13.71 -0.23 4.40
C HIS A 64 -14.90 0.27 3.59
N GLN A 65 -15.21 1.56 3.67
CA GLN A 65 -16.31 2.19 2.93
C GLN A 65 -15.85 3.46 2.18
N GLY A 66 -14.54 3.66 2.05
CA GLY A 66 -13.97 4.83 1.40
C GLY A 66 -14.20 4.85 -0.13
N PRO A 67 -14.12 6.04 -0.75
CA PRO A 67 -14.35 6.22 -2.19
C PRO A 67 -13.31 5.52 -3.10
N TRP A 68 -12.27 4.92 -2.53
CA TRP A 68 -11.23 4.16 -3.24
C TRP A 68 -11.61 2.69 -3.50
N ILE A 69 -12.72 2.19 -2.96
CA ILE A 69 -13.19 0.82 -3.21
C ILE A 69 -14.11 0.81 -4.42
N LYS A 70 -13.67 0.19 -5.52
CA LYS A 70 -14.46 0.09 -6.76
C LYS A 70 -15.54 -0.99 -6.72
N GLY A 71 -15.37 -2.04 -5.92
CA GLY A 71 -16.32 -3.14 -5.82
C GLY A 71 -15.87 -4.19 -4.81
N ARG A 72 -16.80 -5.09 -4.45
CA ARG A 72 -16.52 -6.25 -3.58
C ARG A 72 -16.36 -7.51 -4.44
N ILE A 73 -15.44 -8.37 -4.04
CA ILE A 73 -15.18 -9.66 -4.69
C ILE A 73 -15.85 -10.75 -3.83
N GLU A 74 -16.82 -11.46 -4.40
CA GLU A 74 -17.58 -12.50 -3.69
C GLU A 74 -16.94 -13.88 -3.77
N GLY A 75 -16.01 -14.09 -4.71
CA GLY A 75 -15.35 -15.37 -4.93
C GLY A 75 -14.37 -15.30 -6.10
N TRP A 76 -13.76 -16.44 -6.40
CA TRP A 76 -12.76 -16.57 -7.45
C TRP A 76 -13.06 -17.79 -8.33
N ARG A 77 -12.75 -17.67 -9.61
CA ARG A 77 -12.76 -18.81 -10.53
C ARG A 77 -11.35 -19.05 -11.02
N ILE A 78 -10.86 -20.27 -10.81
CA ILE A 78 -9.55 -20.71 -11.30
C ILE A 78 -9.81 -21.62 -12.50
N ARG A 79 -9.26 -21.24 -13.66
CA ARG A 79 -9.37 -22.01 -14.90
C ARG A 79 -8.01 -22.58 -15.28
N SER A 80 -7.94 -23.89 -15.53
CA SER A 80 -6.74 -24.56 -16.02
C SER A 80 -6.54 -24.28 -17.52
N ARG A 81 -5.34 -24.57 -18.04
CA ARG A 81 -5.09 -24.47 -19.49
C ARG A 81 -5.94 -25.44 -20.31
N SER A 82 -6.26 -26.62 -19.76
CA SER A 82 -7.12 -27.63 -20.40
C SER A 82 -8.60 -27.24 -20.41
N GLY A 83 -9.00 -26.24 -19.63
CA GLY A 83 -10.37 -25.73 -19.58
C GLY A 83 -11.17 -26.16 -18.34
N ASP A 84 -10.56 -26.92 -17.43
CA ASP A 84 -11.18 -27.28 -16.15
C ASP A 84 -11.35 -26.03 -15.27
N GLU A 85 -12.44 -25.96 -14.51
CA GLU A 85 -12.74 -24.82 -13.65
C GLU A 85 -13.05 -25.25 -12.22
N ILE A 86 -12.54 -24.47 -11.26
CA ILE A 86 -12.92 -24.56 -9.84
C ILE A 86 -13.44 -23.19 -9.41
N TYR A 87 -14.57 -23.19 -8.70
CA TYR A 87 -15.15 -22.00 -8.08
C TYR A 87 -14.91 -22.05 -6.57
N THR A 88 -14.43 -20.94 -6.01
CA THR A 88 -14.20 -20.77 -4.56
C THR A 88 -14.78 -19.46 -4.06
#